data_AF-Q9GYI7-F1
#
_entry.id   AF-Q9GYI7-F1
#
_cell.length_a   1.000
_cell.length_b   1.000
_cell.length_c   1.000
_cell.angle_alpha   90.00
_cell.angle_beta   90.00
_cell.angle_gamma   90.00
#
_symmetry.space_group_name_H-M   'P 1'
#
loop_
_entity.id
_entity.type
_entity.pdbx_description
1 polymer ?
#
loop_
_entity_poly.entity_id
_entity_poly.type
_entity_poly.pdbx_seq_one_letter_code
_entity_poly.pdbx_strand_id
1 'polypeptide(L)'
;MSEETLDFSGSMPEEVQTLLTNSEMDPGLLSNETATTMITDVISTTTTTLAPVLIGYQPNPFRIGLLAFKCLLIILIFTLSCTIRKDFFKFFVLFLIIPLFIEAGFDIFTEIHASTAIFGAQQFDWQYLNLSPRANDTVTDWQKYAVDGFGEILQKYTTYQVYTKDQLFSIVSYVAGDFIFWSLLFSTYTVFFFAHKAIARPEQITYEPIGSVFFKAQITPVIFTAFDTLISIYQIPQWAYLSIISSIRLTACIVSFGIVTQMFASLFLFCRRKDEVTKTSPYEHVRNSKLRLFLFLLFSICVHVLTAPYLIWSGLTIAFDVGQLLGFNWYLPMHFASEMFPLHLTFFLLRPFIFLILALILLNPYRRRFVKFFFPCCRRH
;
A
#
# COMPACT_ATOMS: atom_id res chain seq x y z
N MET A 1 -10.59 54.47 20.22
CA MET A 1 -11.07 53.10 19.95
C MET A 1 -11.43 53.07 18.48
N SER A 2 -10.44 52.78 17.64
CA SER A 2 -10.56 52.73 16.18
C SER A 2 -10.47 51.26 15.77
N GLU A 3 -11.61 50.69 15.41
CA GLU A 3 -11.67 49.44 14.66
C GLU A 3 -11.33 49.78 13.20
N GLU A 4 -10.13 49.44 12.78
CA GLU A 4 -9.74 49.41 11.38
C GLU A 4 -10.44 48.23 10.71
N THR A 5 -11.52 48.51 9.99
CA THR A 5 -12.09 47.62 8.99
C THR A 5 -11.10 47.49 7.85
N LEU A 6 -10.37 46.37 7.82
CA LEU A 6 -9.54 45.93 6.71
C LEU A 6 -10.44 45.59 5.51
N ASP A 7 -10.60 46.57 4.62
CA ASP A 7 -11.10 46.38 3.26
C ASP A 7 -10.11 45.51 2.46
N PHE A 8 -10.44 44.23 2.29
CA PHE A 8 -9.73 43.32 1.40
C PHE A 8 -10.28 43.46 -0.02
N SER A 9 -9.97 44.59 -0.67
CA SER A 9 -10.08 44.76 -2.12
C SER A 9 -8.89 44.06 -2.79
N GLY A 10 -8.93 42.73 -2.83
CA GLY A 10 -8.01 41.90 -3.59
C GLY A 10 -8.61 41.53 -4.93
N SER A 11 -8.14 42.19 -5.99
CA SER A 11 -8.39 41.86 -7.39
C SER A 11 -8.33 40.35 -7.64
N MET A 12 -9.43 39.76 -8.12
CA MET A 12 -9.43 38.39 -8.65
C MET A 12 -8.48 38.30 -9.84
N PRO A 13 -7.69 37.22 -9.98
CA PRO A 13 -6.92 37.00 -11.20
C PRO A 13 -7.88 36.62 -12.34
N GLU A 14 -7.85 37.43 -13.39
CA GLU A 14 -8.64 37.37 -14.64
C GLU A 14 -8.31 36.16 -15.55
N GLU A 15 -7.85 35.03 -14.99
CA GLU A 15 -7.42 33.85 -15.75
C GLU A 15 -8.42 32.68 -15.73
N VAL A 16 -9.53 32.78 -14.98
CA VAL A 16 -10.57 31.74 -14.94
C VAL A 16 -11.74 32.03 -15.91
N GLN A 17 -11.80 33.25 -16.46
CA GLN A 17 -12.89 33.68 -17.35
C GLN A 17 -12.56 33.56 -18.84
N THR A 18 -11.34 33.14 -19.19
CA THR A 18 -10.85 32.96 -20.58
C THR A 18 -10.85 31.51 -21.06
N LEU A 19 -11.19 30.54 -20.20
CA LEU A 19 -11.32 29.11 -20.57
C LEU A 19 -12.78 28.66 -20.78
N LEU A 20 -13.76 29.51 -20.47
CA LEU A 20 -15.20 29.25 -20.66
C LEU A 20 -15.80 29.94 -21.89
N THR A 21 -15.02 30.71 -22.63
CA THR A 21 -15.45 31.52 -23.78
C THR A 21 -14.91 31.04 -25.14
N ASN A 22 -14.17 29.93 -25.17
CA ASN A 22 -13.61 29.36 -26.41
C ASN A 22 -14.30 28.06 -26.89
N SER A 23 -15.54 27.79 -26.47
CA SER A 23 -16.40 26.82 -27.17
C SER A 23 -17.44 27.55 -28.01
N GLU A 24 -16.97 28.27 -29.02
CA GLU A 24 -17.81 28.68 -30.14
C GLU A 24 -18.08 27.42 -30.97
N MET A 25 -19.20 26.77 -30.66
CA MET A 25 -19.70 25.61 -31.39
C MET A 25 -20.39 26.14 -32.65
N ASP A 26 -19.74 25.93 -33.79
CA ASP A 26 -20.10 26.35 -35.13
C ASP A 26 -21.52 25.85 -35.53
N PRO A 27 -22.54 26.71 -35.68
CA PRO A 27 -23.90 26.30 -36.04
C PRO A 27 -24.02 26.26 -37.57
N GLY A 28 -23.37 25.30 -38.22
CA GLY A 28 -23.26 25.29 -39.69
C GLY A 28 -23.36 23.92 -40.38
N LEU A 29 -23.50 22.80 -39.67
CA LEU A 29 -23.34 21.46 -40.26
C LEU A 29 -24.49 20.47 -39.95
N LEU A 30 -25.72 20.98 -39.77
CA LEU A 30 -26.93 20.17 -39.60
C LEU A 30 -27.97 20.50 -40.68
N SER A 31 -27.62 20.24 -41.93
CA SER A 31 -28.59 20.12 -43.03
C SER A 31 -28.07 19.16 -44.10
N ASN A 32 -28.29 17.86 -43.87
CA ASN A 32 -28.51 16.81 -44.88
C ASN A 32 -28.20 15.46 -44.21
N GLU A 33 -29.25 14.77 -43.78
CA GLU A 33 -29.52 13.41 -44.25
C GLU A 33 -30.75 12.83 -43.52
N THR A 34 -31.79 12.67 -44.31
CA THR A 34 -32.95 11.80 -44.07
C THR A 34 -32.49 10.35 -43.87
N ALA A 35 -32.60 9.82 -42.66
CA ALA A 35 -32.58 8.37 -42.40
C ALA A 35 -33.42 8.03 -41.15
N THR A 36 -34.74 8.10 -41.32
CA THR A 36 -35.68 7.39 -40.46
C THR A 36 -35.57 5.89 -40.74
N THR A 37 -34.88 5.14 -39.87
CA THR A 37 -35.14 3.74 -39.45
C THR A 37 -33.87 3.18 -38.79
N MET A 38 -34.01 2.56 -37.59
CA MET A 38 -33.00 1.73 -36.89
C MET A 38 -32.00 2.44 -35.94
N ILE A 39 -32.48 3.27 -35.01
CA ILE A 39 -31.69 3.67 -33.81
C ILE A 39 -32.50 3.35 -32.55
N THR A 40 -32.67 2.06 -32.27
CA THR A 40 -33.22 1.59 -30.98
C THR A 40 -32.18 0.80 -30.16
N ASP A 41 -30.94 0.67 -30.66
CA ASP A 41 -29.89 -0.16 -30.05
C ASP A 41 -28.52 0.55 -29.83
N VAL A 42 -28.46 1.88 -29.82
CA VAL A 42 -27.18 2.63 -29.67
C VAL A 42 -27.10 3.54 -28.42
N ILE A 43 -28.08 3.50 -27.52
CA ILE A 43 -28.10 4.38 -26.32
C ILE A 43 -28.06 3.56 -25.01
N SER A 44 -27.34 2.43 -25.01
CA SER A 44 -27.02 1.67 -23.79
C SER A 44 -25.54 1.75 -23.39
N THR A 45 -24.72 2.50 -24.14
CA THR A 45 -23.26 2.60 -23.94
C THR A 45 -22.76 4.04 -23.77
N THR A 46 -23.64 4.99 -23.51
CA THR A 46 -23.26 6.29 -22.94
C THR A 46 -23.38 6.23 -21.43
N THR A 47 -22.44 5.56 -20.77
CA THR A 47 -22.05 5.95 -19.41
C THR A 47 -21.49 7.36 -19.52
N THR A 48 -22.36 8.35 -19.38
CA THR A 48 -21.99 9.72 -19.11
C THR A 48 -21.17 9.72 -17.83
N THR A 49 -19.84 9.72 -17.97
CA THR A 49 -18.96 10.16 -16.90
C THR A 49 -19.25 11.64 -16.69
N LEU A 50 -20.25 11.93 -15.85
CA LEU A 50 -20.49 13.26 -15.31
C LEU A 50 -19.15 13.76 -14.81
N ALA A 51 -18.63 14.81 -15.47
CA ALA A 51 -17.44 15.49 -14.99
C ALA A 51 -17.69 15.83 -13.51
N PRO A 52 -16.79 15.43 -12.60
CA PRO A 52 -17.07 15.51 -11.17
C PRO A 52 -17.33 16.96 -10.79
N VAL A 53 -18.53 17.20 -10.23
CA VAL A 53 -18.95 18.53 -9.79
C VAL A 53 -17.90 19.06 -8.82
N LEU A 54 -17.23 20.14 -9.20
CA LEU A 54 -16.20 20.76 -8.39
C LEU A 54 -16.89 21.55 -7.28
N ILE A 55 -16.79 21.06 -6.05
CA ILE A 55 -17.35 21.73 -4.87
C ILE A 55 -16.19 22.49 -4.20
N GLY A 56 -16.50 23.63 -3.57
CA GLY A 56 -15.58 24.24 -2.62
C GLY A 56 -15.13 23.22 -1.56
N TYR A 57 -13.99 23.46 -0.91
CA TYR A 57 -13.45 22.51 0.07
C TYR A 57 -14.53 22.04 1.06
N GLN A 58 -14.72 20.73 1.13
CA GLN A 58 -15.60 20.08 2.08
C GLN A 58 -14.82 18.98 2.81
N PRO A 59 -14.70 19.04 4.15
CA PRO A 59 -13.91 18.07 4.89
C PRO A 59 -14.54 16.68 4.78
N ASN A 60 -13.72 15.67 4.50
CA ASN A 60 -14.16 14.27 4.50
C ASN A 60 -14.05 13.68 5.92
N PRO A 61 -15.17 13.50 6.65
CA PRO A 61 -15.12 13.07 8.06
C PRO A 61 -14.55 11.66 8.21
N PHE A 62 -14.72 10.78 7.21
CA PHE A 62 -14.18 9.43 7.24
C PHE A 62 -12.66 9.42 7.13
N ARG A 63 -12.10 10.25 6.23
CA ARG A 63 -10.65 10.43 6.10
C ARG A 63 -10.05 10.94 7.40
N ILE A 64 -10.62 12.01 7.98
CA ILE A 64 -10.12 12.61 9.22
C ILE A 64 -10.20 11.61 10.38
N GLY A 65 -11.32 10.88 10.51
CA GLY A 65 -11.49 9.85 11.53
C GLY A 65 -10.48 8.71 11.39
N LEU A 66 -10.25 8.22 10.18
CA LEU A 66 -9.26 7.18 9.90
C LEU A 66 -7.83 7.67 10.17
N LEU A 67 -7.51 8.91 9.80
CA LEU A 67 -6.20 9.50 10.09
C LEU A 67 -5.96 9.64 11.60
N ALA A 68 -6.94 10.14 12.36
CA ALA A 68 -6.86 10.22 13.81
C ALA A 68 -6.66 8.83 14.44
N PHE A 69 -7.40 7.83 13.97
CA PHE A 69 -7.24 6.45 14.41
C PHE A 69 -5.84 5.89 14.08
N LYS A 70 -5.32 6.16 12.88
CA LYS A 70 -3.95 5.78 12.46
C LYS A 70 -2.91 6.35 13.42
N CYS A 71 -3.00 7.64 13.75
CA CYS A 71 -2.10 8.31 14.68
C CYS A 71 -2.16 7.70 16.09
N LEU A 72 -3.36 7.42 16.61
CA LEU A 72 -3.52 6.78 17.92
C LEU A 72 -2.88 5.39 17.95
N LEU A 73 -3.05 4.59 16.90
CA LEU A 73 -2.41 3.28 16.79
C LEU A 73 -0.88 3.40 16.75
N ILE A 74 -0.33 4.33 15.97
CA ILE A 74 1.11 4.57 15.90
C ILE A 74 1.67 4.92 17.28
N ILE A 75 1.06 5.87 17.98
CA ILE A 75 1.47 6.29 19.33
C ILE A 75 1.43 5.10 20.28
N LEU A 76 0.32 4.35 20.29
CA LEU A 76 0.14 3.18 21.14
C LEU A 76 1.24 2.15 20.90
N ILE A 77 1.50 1.78 19.64
CA ILE A 77 2.51 0.77 19.29
C ILE A 77 3.91 1.28 19.63
N PHE A 78 4.19 2.56 19.42
CA PHE A 78 5.47 3.18 19.79
C PHE A 78 5.70 3.09 21.30
N THR A 79 4.72 3.52 22.12
CA THR A 79 4.79 3.44 23.58
C THR A 79 4.99 2.00 24.05
N LEU A 80 4.22 1.04 23.51
CA LEU A 80 4.37 -0.38 23.84
C LEU A 80 5.74 -0.92 23.44
N SER A 81 6.25 -0.54 22.28
CA SER A 81 7.57 -0.96 21.80
C SER A 81 8.69 -0.46 22.72
N CYS A 82 8.58 0.76 23.26
CA CYS A 82 9.52 1.31 24.23
C CYS A 82 9.59 0.48 25.52
N THR A 83 8.47 -0.10 25.98
CA THR A 83 8.44 -0.93 27.20
C THR A 83 9.11 -2.30 27.04
N ILE A 84 9.28 -2.80 25.82
CA ILE A 84 9.84 -4.13 25.56
C ILE A 84 11.37 -4.07 25.49
N ARG A 85 12.05 -4.91 26.28
CA ARG A 85 13.51 -5.08 26.22
C ARG A 85 13.89 -6.21 25.26
N LYS A 86 14.82 -5.92 24.33
CA LYS A 86 15.50 -6.88 23.42
C LYS A 86 14.59 -7.98 22.84
N ASP A 87 13.59 -7.60 22.06
CA ASP A 87 12.76 -8.53 21.27
C ASP A 87 12.91 -8.19 19.78
N PHE A 88 13.02 -9.19 18.90
CA PHE A 88 13.15 -8.94 17.47
C PHE A 88 11.87 -8.39 16.85
N PHE A 89 10.69 -8.70 17.41
CA PHE A 89 9.44 -8.05 17.00
C PHE A 89 9.42 -6.56 17.31
N LYS A 90 10.09 -6.11 18.37
CA LYS A 90 10.20 -4.69 18.69
C LYS A 90 10.93 -3.96 17.55
N PHE A 91 12.07 -4.50 17.09
CA PHE A 91 12.83 -3.87 16.01
C PHE A 91 12.03 -3.91 14.71
N PHE A 92 11.45 -5.05 14.35
CA PHE A 92 10.57 -5.17 13.18
C PHE A 92 9.46 -4.11 13.16
N VAL A 93 8.75 -3.96 14.28
CA VAL A 93 7.65 -3.02 14.40
C VAL A 93 8.15 -1.57 14.38
N LEU A 94 9.22 -1.24 15.11
CA LEU A 94 9.78 0.12 15.13
C LEU A 94 10.27 0.58 13.74
N PHE A 95 10.92 -0.30 12.98
CA PHE A 95 11.39 0.05 11.62
C PHE A 95 10.23 0.37 10.67
N LEU A 96 9.11 -0.35 10.78
CA LEU A 96 7.93 -0.09 9.95
C LEU A 96 7.06 1.07 10.46
N ILE A 97 7.15 1.44 11.74
CA ILE A 97 6.48 2.64 12.26
C ILE A 97 7.09 3.93 11.69
N ILE A 98 8.39 3.98 11.45
CA ILE A 98 9.06 5.19 10.96
C ILE A 98 8.40 5.72 9.67
N PRO A 99 8.27 4.94 8.58
CA PRO A 99 7.62 5.43 7.37
C PRO A 99 6.12 5.72 7.59
N LEU A 100 5.43 4.94 8.41
CA LEU A 100 4.02 5.19 8.75
C LEU A 100 3.80 6.51 9.49
N PHE A 101 4.75 6.91 10.32
CA PHE A 101 4.72 8.19 11.01
C PHE A 101 4.93 9.35 10.02
N ILE A 102 5.86 9.20 9.08
CA ILE A 102 6.10 10.20 8.01
C ILE A 102 4.85 10.32 7.13
N GLU A 103 4.27 9.20 6.71
CA GLU A 103 3.02 9.15 5.94
C GLU A 103 1.87 9.83 6.69
N ALA A 104 1.69 9.55 7.99
CA ALA A 104 0.67 10.21 8.80
C ALA A 104 0.90 11.74 8.91
N GLY A 105 2.15 12.18 9.04
CA GLY A 105 2.49 13.61 9.01
C GLY A 105 2.14 14.25 7.65
N PHE A 106 2.40 13.54 6.56
CA PHE A 106 2.06 13.99 5.22
C PHE A 106 0.54 14.03 4.96
N ASP A 107 -0.20 13.08 5.50
CA ASP A 107 -1.67 13.07 5.44
C ASP A 107 -2.30 14.25 6.19
N ILE A 108 -1.71 14.65 7.33
CA ILE A 108 -2.12 15.86 8.06
C ILE A 108 -1.78 17.11 7.24
N PHE A 109 -0.59 17.16 6.64
CA PHE A 109 -0.19 18.28 5.81
C PHE A 109 -1.12 18.45 4.59
N THR A 110 -1.45 17.37 3.90
CA THR A 110 -2.39 17.39 2.76
C THR A 110 -3.79 17.81 3.16
N GLU A 111 -4.27 17.42 4.34
CA GLU A 111 -5.55 17.89 4.88
C GLU A 111 -5.56 19.41 5.08
N ILE A 112 -4.52 19.95 5.72
CA ILE A 112 -4.37 21.39 5.93
C ILE A 112 -4.26 22.11 4.60
N HIS A 113 -3.42 21.62 3.69
CA HIS A 113 -3.21 22.25 2.40
C HIS A 113 -4.48 22.28 1.56
N ALA A 114 -5.25 21.18 1.51
CA ALA A 114 -6.53 21.11 0.82
C ALA A 114 -7.58 22.07 1.42
N SER A 115 -7.53 22.34 2.73
CA SER A 115 -8.43 23.31 3.38
C SER A 115 -8.12 24.77 3.03
N THR A 116 -6.85 25.08 2.78
CA THR A 116 -6.40 26.44 2.45
C THR A 116 -6.36 26.73 0.96
N ALA A 117 -6.20 25.70 0.13
CA ALA A 117 -5.98 25.84 -1.30
C ALA A 117 -7.27 25.62 -2.09
N ILE A 118 -7.41 26.34 -3.22
CA ILE A 118 -8.58 26.28 -4.10
C ILE A 118 -8.46 25.09 -5.07
N PHE A 119 -8.06 23.92 -4.60
CA PHE A 119 -8.03 22.72 -5.44
C PHE A 119 -9.43 22.10 -5.59
N GLY A 120 -10.39 22.51 -4.76
CA GLY A 120 -11.75 21.96 -4.76
C GLY A 120 -11.79 20.52 -4.24
N ALA A 121 -13.00 20.07 -3.94
CA ALA A 121 -13.29 18.71 -3.51
C ALA A 121 -14.29 18.06 -4.46
N GLN A 122 -14.33 16.73 -4.44
CA GLN A 122 -15.35 15.94 -5.12
C GLN A 122 -16.32 15.35 -4.11
N GLN A 123 -17.54 15.07 -4.53
CA GLN A 123 -18.46 14.31 -3.68
C GLN A 123 -17.92 12.89 -3.48
N PHE A 124 -17.89 12.46 -2.22
CA PHE A 124 -17.43 11.12 -1.87
C PHE A 124 -18.35 10.06 -2.48
N ASP A 125 -17.75 9.07 -3.11
CA ASP A 125 -18.46 7.95 -3.73
C ASP A 125 -17.77 6.64 -3.35
N TRP A 126 -18.57 5.69 -2.87
CA TRP A 126 -18.15 4.38 -2.39
C TRP A 126 -17.84 3.38 -3.51
N GLN A 127 -18.20 3.68 -4.76
CA GLN A 127 -17.93 2.77 -5.87
C GLN A 127 -16.44 2.54 -6.05
N TYR A 128 -16.08 1.27 -6.29
CA TYR A 128 -14.71 0.88 -6.59
C TYR A 128 -14.21 1.61 -7.84
N LEU A 129 -13.06 2.28 -7.73
CA LEU A 129 -12.41 2.91 -8.86
C LEU A 129 -11.63 1.85 -9.64
N ASN A 130 -12.18 1.45 -10.79
CA ASN A 130 -11.39 0.72 -11.78
C ASN A 130 -10.68 1.76 -12.66
N LEU A 131 -9.34 1.78 -12.62
CA LEU A 131 -8.55 2.66 -13.48
C LEU A 131 -8.78 2.26 -14.94
N SER A 132 -9.24 3.20 -15.76
CA SER A 132 -9.47 2.94 -17.17
C SER A 132 -8.14 2.68 -17.89
N PRO A 133 -8.07 1.68 -18.79
CA PRO A 133 -6.88 1.48 -19.61
C PRO A 133 -6.63 2.74 -20.45
N ARG A 134 -5.41 3.29 -20.37
CA ARG A 134 -4.97 4.37 -21.25
C ARG A 134 -4.82 3.83 -22.68
N ALA A 135 -5.28 4.60 -23.66
CA ALA A 135 -5.29 4.16 -25.06
C ALA A 135 -3.86 3.83 -25.53
N ASN A 136 -3.69 2.66 -26.14
CA ASN A 136 -2.45 2.11 -26.68
C ASN A 136 -1.44 1.53 -25.68
N ASP A 137 -1.73 1.55 -24.38
CA ASP A 137 -0.81 0.99 -23.37
C ASP A 137 -1.15 -0.47 -23.03
N THR A 138 -0.13 -1.30 -22.95
CA THR A 138 -0.26 -2.71 -22.58
C THR A 138 -0.29 -2.87 -21.07
N VAL A 139 -0.89 -3.96 -20.55
CA VAL A 139 -0.95 -4.24 -19.09
C VAL A 139 0.44 -4.33 -18.46
N THR A 140 1.44 -4.69 -19.24
CA THR A 140 2.86 -4.72 -18.86
C THR A 140 3.44 -3.33 -18.61
N ASP A 141 2.86 -2.27 -19.14
CA ASP A 141 3.34 -0.88 -19.00
C ASP A 141 2.74 -0.13 -17.81
N TRP A 142 1.80 -0.73 -17.06
CA TRP A 142 1.03 -0.02 -16.02
C TRP A 142 1.88 0.59 -14.90
N GLN A 143 3.05 0.02 -14.62
CA GLN A 143 4.00 0.58 -13.66
C GLN A 143 4.48 1.99 -14.05
N LYS A 144 4.54 2.31 -15.36
CA LYS A 144 4.91 3.66 -15.83
C LYS A 144 3.92 4.72 -15.33
N TYR A 145 2.66 4.34 -15.14
CA TYR A 145 1.58 5.23 -14.73
C TYR A 145 1.18 5.03 -13.27
N ALA A 146 2.02 4.37 -12.47
CA ALA A 146 1.70 4.03 -11.10
C ALA A 146 1.44 5.27 -10.23
N VAL A 147 2.23 6.34 -10.40
CA VAL A 147 2.08 7.60 -9.66
C VAL A 147 0.77 8.30 -10.02
N ASP A 148 0.48 8.44 -11.31
CA ASP A 148 -0.76 9.08 -11.78
C ASP A 148 -1.99 8.28 -11.33
N GLY A 149 -1.97 6.96 -11.54
CA GLY A 149 -3.05 6.07 -11.14
C GLY A 149 -3.26 6.07 -9.63
N PHE A 150 -2.18 6.14 -8.83
CA PHE A 150 -2.31 6.29 -7.39
C PHE A 150 -2.85 7.66 -6.98
N GLY A 151 -2.52 8.73 -7.72
CA GLY A 151 -3.10 10.06 -7.54
C GLY A 151 -4.61 10.08 -7.76
N GLU A 152 -5.10 9.39 -8.79
CA GLU A 152 -6.54 9.23 -9.06
C GLU A 152 -7.25 8.42 -7.95
N ILE A 153 -6.62 7.34 -7.48
CA ILE A 153 -7.11 6.53 -6.34
C ILE A 153 -7.18 7.40 -5.08
N LEU A 154 -6.14 8.18 -4.78
CA LEU A 154 -6.10 9.09 -3.65
C LEU A 154 -7.20 10.14 -3.77
N GLN A 155 -7.35 10.78 -4.93
CA GLN A 155 -8.41 11.76 -5.16
C GLN A 155 -9.79 11.16 -4.90
N LYS A 156 -10.07 9.96 -5.39
CA LYS A 156 -11.36 9.29 -5.19
C LYS A 156 -11.66 9.04 -3.71
N TYR A 157 -10.73 8.38 -3.01
CA TYR A 157 -10.98 7.93 -1.64
C TYR A 157 -10.81 9.04 -0.60
N THR A 158 -10.01 10.06 -0.90
CA THR A 158 -9.84 11.22 -0.02
C THR A 158 -10.78 12.38 -0.35
N THR A 159 -11.38 12.41 -1.55
CA THR A 159 -12.15 13.50 -2.17
C THR A 159 -11.35 14.72 -2.63
N TYR A 160 -10.04 14.78 -2.41
CA TYR A 160 -9.25 15.98 -2.67
C TYR A 160 -8.58 15.95 -4.03
N GLN A 161 -8.80 16.98 -4.84
CA GLN A 161 -8.19 17.07 -6.18
C GLN A 161 -6.70 17.41 -6.13
N VAL A 162 -6.15 17.78 -4.97
CA VAL A 162 -4.73 18.11 -4.81
C VAL A 162 -3.82 17.00 -5.36
N TYR A 163 -4.20 15.73 -5.20
CA TYR A 163 -3.40 14.59 -5.64
C TYR A 163 -3.29 14.40 -7.16
N THR A 164 -4.18 15.02 -7.93
CA THR A 164 -4.11 15.01 -9.40
C THR A 164 -3.79 16.37 -9.99
N LYS A 165 -4.01 17.46 -9.25
CA LYS A 165 -3.61 18.82 -9.64
C LYS A 165 -2.14 19.11 -9.40
N ASP A 166 -1.58 18.55 -8.32
CA ASP A 166 -0.16 18.68 -8.00
C ASP A 166 0.44 17.29 -7.78
N GLN A 167 1.27 16.88 -8.74
CA GLN A 167 1.90 15.56 -8.79
C GLN A 167 2.86 15.34 -7.61
N LEU A 168 3.37 16.38 -6.95
CA LEU A 168 4.23 16.22 -5.78
C LEU A 168 3.52 15.41 -4.69
N PHE A 169 2.20 15.63 -4.51
CA PHE A 169 1.43 14.95 -3.48
C PHE A 169 1.22 13.47 -3.78
N SER A 170 0.92 13.12 -5.04
CA SER A 170 0.81 11.72 -5.44
C SER A 170 2.15 11.00 -5.36
N ILE A 171 3.26 11.66 -5.75
CA ILE A 171 4.62 11.10 -5.66
C ILE A 171 4.98 10.76 -4.21
N VAL A 172 4.85 11.71 -3.28
CA VAL A 172 5.25 11.48 -1.88
C VAL A 172 4.40 10.37 -1.24
N SER A 173 3.08 10.37 -1.48
CA SER A 173 2.21 9.31 -0.99
C SER A 173 2.54 7.95 -1.62
N TYR A 174 2.86 7.91 -2.92
CA TYR A 174 3.27 6.68 -3.60
C TYR A 174 4.58 6.13 -3.03
N VAL A 175 5.60 6.97 -2.86
CA VAL A 175 6.89 6.60 -2.25
C VAL A 175 6.68 5.99 -0.86
N ALA A 176 5.82 6.59 -0.03
CA ALA A 176 5.55 6.09 1.30
C ALA A 176 4.87 4.71 1.27
N GLY A 177 3.82 4.56 0.46
CA GLY A 177 3.08 3.30 0.31
C GLY A 177 3.96 2.16 -0.24
N ASP A 178 4.74 2.46 -1.27
CA ASP A 178 5.63 1.51 -1.91
C ASP A 178 6.82 1.12 -1.01
N PHE A 179 7.39 2.09 -0.27
CA PHE A 179 8.40 1.80 0.72
C PHE A 179 7.89 0.86 1.81
N ILE A 180 6.66 1.05 2.31
CA ILE A 180 6.04 0.16 3.29
C ILE A 180 5.83 -1.24 2.70
N PHE A 181 5.41 -1.32 1.42
CA PHE A 181 5.25 -2.60 0.72
C PHE A 181 6.58 -3.38 0.67
N TRP A 182 7.64 -2.77 0.17
CA TRP A 182 8.95 -3.42 0.07
C TRP A 182 9.55 -3.72 1.45
N SER A 183 9.45 -2.77 2.38
CA SER A 183 9.95 -2.93 3.74
C SER A 183 9.28 -4.10 4.43
N LEU A 184 7.98 -4.28 4.25
CA LEU A 184 7.25 -5.40 4.83
C LEU A 184 7.71 -6.73 4.23
N LEU A 185 7.88 -6.83 2.91
CA LEU A 185 8.37 -8.04 2.22
C LEU A 185 9.74 -8.48 2.78
N PHE A 186 10.74 -7.61 2.70
CA PHE A 186 12.11 -7.95 3.12
C PHE A 186 12.25 -8.12 4.64
N SER A 187 11.53 -7.32 5.42
CA SER A 187 11.58 -7.44 6.89
C SER A 187 10.90 -8.72 7.38
N THR A 188 9.83 -9.17 6.71
CA THR A 188 9.14 -10.43 7.05
C THR A 188 10.11 -11.62 6.96
N TYR A 189 10.88 -11.69 5.88
CA TYR A 189 11.89 -12.73 5.70
C TYR A 189 12.92 -12.74 6.86
N THR A 190 13.40 -11.55 7.25
CA THR A 190 14.33 -11.37 8.36
C THR A 190 13.73 -11.80 9.70
N VAL A 191 12.45 -11.51 9.94
CA VAL A 191 11.75 -11.93 11.17
C VAL A 191 11.60 -13.45 11.22
N PHE A 192 11.29 -14.12 10.10
CA PHE A 192 11.24 -15.59 10.06
C PHE A 192 12.57 -16.21 10.47
N PHE A 193 13.69 -15.68 9.97
CA PHE A 193 15.02 -16.14 10.38
C PHE A 193 15.20 -16.11 11.90
N PHE A 194 14.88 -14.98 12.55
CA PHE A 194 14.97 -14.87 14.01
C PHE A 194 13.93 -15.75 14.72
N ALA A 195 12.70 -15.84 14.23
CA ALA A 195 11.65 -16.65 14.84
C ALA A 195 11.98 -18.15 14.83
N HIS A 196 12.54 -18.66 13.72
CA HIS A 196 13.00 -20.04 13.61
C HIS A 196 14.20 -20.29 14.51
N LYS A 197 15.16 -19.35 14.53
CA LYS A 197 16.32 -19.42 15.42
C LYS A 197 15.92 -19.40 16.90
N ALA A 198 14.84 -18.68 17.26
CA ALA A 198 14.31 -18.62 18.62
C ALA A 198 13.81 -19.98 19.14
N ILE A 199 13.37 -20.87 18.24
CA ILE A 199 12.93 -22.23 18.58
C ILE A 199 14.11 -23.17 18.62
N ALA A 200 14.99 -23.09 17.62
CA ALA A 200 16.15 -23.95 17.51
C ALA A 200 17.19 -23.69 18.62
N ARG A 201 17.48 -22.42 18.93
CA ARG A 201 18.52 -21.97 19.87
C ARG A 201 18.06 -20.75 20.66
N PRO A 202 17.10 -20.90 21.60
CA PRO A 202 16.51 -19.78 22.34
C PRO A 202 17.54 -18.94 23.12
N GLU A 203 18.63 -19.57 23.55
CA GLU A 203 19.66 -18.96 24.41
C GLU A 203 20.56 -17.98 23.65
N GLN A 204 20.70 -18.13 22.33
CA GLN A 204 21.58 -17.29 21.52
C GLN A 204 20.90 -15.99 21.09
N ILE A 205 19.57 -15.94 21.05
CA ILE A 205 18.85 -14.86 20.39
C ILE A 205 18.99 -13.51 21.09
N THR A 206 19.21 -13.53 22.41
CA THR A 206 19.38 -12.33 23.25
C THR A 206 20.71 -11.62 23.01
N TYR A 207 21.67 -12.31 22.40
CA TYR A 207 23.02 -11.81 22.10
C TYR A 207 23.17 -11.34 20.66
N GLU A 208 22.19 -11.57 19.80
CA GLU A 208 22.30 -11.19 18.40
C GLU A 208 22.12 -9.69 18.16
N PRO A 209 22.85 -9.11 17.19
CA PRO A 209 22.76 -7.70 16.85
C PRO A 209 21.52 -7.41 15.98
N ILE A 210 20.34 -7.70 16.52
CA ILE A 210 19.06 -7.67 15.81
C ILE A 210 18.85 -6.34 15.06
N GLY A 211 19.09 -5.21 15.75
CA GLY A 211 18.90 -3.89 15.15
C GLY A 211 19.78 -3.63 13.92
N SER A 212 21.04 -4.10 13.94
CA SER A 212 21.94 -3.95 12.78
C SER A 212 21.47 -4.77 11.59
N VAL A 213 20.94 -5.97 11.82
CA VAL A 213 20.40 -6.82 10.75
C VAL A 213 19.18 -6.17 10.10
N PHE A 214 18.25 -5.63 10.89
CA PHE A 214 17.09 -4.91 10.34
C PHE A 214 17.50 -3.65 9.59
N PHE A 215 18.47 -2.87 10.09
CA PHE A 215 18.97 -1.69 9.39
C PHE A 215 19.55 -2.04 8.02
N LYS A 216 20.39 -3.09 7.96
CA LYS A 216 20.94 -3.60 6.70
C LYS A 216 19.84 -4.08 5.76
N ALA A 217 18.82 -4.75 6.29
CA ALA A 217 17.69 -5.23 5.50
C ALA A 217 16.86 -4.09 4.88
N GLN A 218 16.82 -2.88 5.47
CA GLN A 218 16.08 -1.74 4.91
C GLN A 218 16.76 -1.09 3.70
N ILE A 219 18.05 -1.32 3.46
CA ILE A 219 18.76 -0.77 2.29
C ILE A 219 18.07 -1.24 1.00
N THR A 220 17.67 -2.51 0.96
CA THR A 220 17.04 -3.11 -0.21
C THR A 220 15.67 -2.48 -0.53
N PRO A 221 14.70 -2.40 0.41
CA PRO A 221 13.47 -1.64 0.23
C PRO A 221 13.65 -0.21 -0.28
N VAL A 222 14.62 0.55 0.26
CA VAL A 222 14.89 1.92 -0.22
C VAL A 222 15.26 1.91 -1.70
N ILE A 223 16.15 1.00 -2.12
CA ILE A 223 16.59 0.91 -3.52
C ILE A 223 15.45 0.51 -4.45
N PHE A 224 14.63 -0.48 -4.07
CA PHE A 224 13.49 -0.90 -4.89
C PHE A 224 12.44 0.19 -5.03
N THR A 225 12.13 0.87 -3.93
CA THR A 225 11.22 2.04 -3.95
C THR A 225 11.76 3.14 -4.87
N ALA A 226 13.07 3.42 -4.80
CA ALA A 226 13.70 4.39 -5.68
C ALA A 226 13.59 3.99 -7.15
N PHE A 227 13.76 2.71 -7.50
CA PHE A 227 13.58 2.26 -8.88
C PHE A 227 12.13 2.35 -9.34
N ASP A 228 11.16 1.90 -8.54
CA ASP A 228 9.74 1.96 -8.87
C ASP A 228 9.26 3.41 -9.08
N THR A 229 9.75 4.33 -8.25
CA THR A 229 9.44 5.76 -8.36
C THR A 229 10.12 6.42 -9.55
N LEU A 230 11.39 6.10 -9.83
CA LEU A 230 12.08 6.64 -10.99
C LEU A 230 11.46 6.19 -12.31
N ILE A 231 11.05 4.92 -12.39
CA ILE A 231 10.39 4.35 -13.59
C ILE A 231 9.03 4.99 -13.85
N SER A 232 8.30 5.37 -12.82
CA SER A 232 6.98 5.99 -12.95
C SER A 232 7.02 7.48 -13.25
N ILE A 233 8.13 8.16 -12.95
CA ILE A 233 8.28 9.61 -13.15
C ILE A 233 9.04 9.92 -14.44
N TYR A 234 10.10 9.18 -14.75
CA TYR A 234 10.99 9.48 -15.87
C TYR A 234 10.70 8.61 -17.09
N GLN A 235 10.77 9.24 -18.27
CA GLN A 235 10.80 8.52 -19.54
C GLN A 235 12.18 7.88 -19.73
N ILE A 236 12.25 6.57 -19.53
CA ILE A 236 13.47 5.76 -19.66
C ILE A 236 13.43 5.01 -21.00
N PRO A 237 14.58 4.76 -21.68
CA PRO A 237 14.62 3.90 -22.86
C PRO A 237 13.95 2.55 -22.63
N GLN A 238 13.18 2.07 -23.59
CA GLN A 238 12.32 0.90 -23.43
C GLN A 238 13.07 -0.37 -23.01
N TRP A 239 14.28 -0.60 -23.51
CA TRP A 239 15.10 -1.75 -23.13
C TRP A 239 15.50 -1.71 -21.65
N ALA A 240 15.83 -0.53 -21.13
CA ALA A 240 16.22 -0.34 -19.73
C ALA A 240 14.98 -0.49 -18.84
N TYR A 241 13.85 0.09 -19.25
CA TYR A 241 12.56 -0.09 -18.57
C TYR A 241 12.21 -1.57 -18.40
N LEU A 242 12.20 -2.34 -19.50
CA LEU A 242 11.86 -3.76 -19.49
C LEU A 242 12.82 -4.58 -18.61
N SER A 243 14.11 -4.25 -18.64
CA SER A 243 15.13 -4.93 -17.82
C SER A 243 14.94 -4.67 -16.33
N ILE A 244 14.71 -3.41 -15.95
CA ILE A 244 14.52 -3.03 -14.55
C ILE A 244 13.20 -3.61 -14.03
N ILE A 245 12.09 -3.45 -14.76
CA ILE A 245 10.80 -3.93 -14.30
C ILE A 245 10.75 -5.45 -14.17
N SER A 246 11.35 -6.19 -15.11
CA SER A 246 11.49 -7.65 -15.01
C SER A 246 12.27 -8.05 -13.76
N SER A 247 13.36 -7.34 -13.46
CA SER A 247 14.17 -7.57 -12.26
C SER A 247 13.38 -7.30 -10.97
N ILE A 248 12.61 -6.22 -10.92
CA ILE A 248 11.76 -5.86 -9.78
C ILE A 248 10.68 -6.91 -9.55
N ARG A 249 9.92 -7.22 -10.61
CA ARG A 249 8.85 -8.22 -10.61
C ARG A 249 9.36 -9.59 -10.16
N LEU A 250 10.47 -10.04 -10.74
CA LEU A 250 11.10 -11.32 -10.41
C LEU A 250 11.55 -11.34 -8.96
N THR A 251 12.15 -10.25 -8.47
CA THR A 251 12.57 -10.14 -7.07
C THR A 251 11.39 -10.26 -6.13
N ALA A 252 10.28 -9.57 -6.39
CA ALA A 252 9.08 -9.69 -5.57
C ALA A 252 8.55 -11.13 -5.53
N CYS A 253 8.51 -11.81 -6.67
CA CYS A 253 8.10 -13.21 -6.76
C CYS A 253 9.04 -14.13 -5.97
N ILE A 254 10.36 -13.95 -6.06
CA ILE A 254 11.36 -14.75 -5.34
C ILE A 254 11.25 -14.53 -3.83
N VAL A 255 11.16 -13.28 -3.38
CA VAL A 255 11.07 -12.98 -1.94
C VAL A 255 9.76 -13.53 -1.36
N SER A 256 8.63 -13.38 -2.07
CA SER A 256 7.36 -13.98 -1.65
C SER A 256 7.41 -15.50 -1.62
N PHE A 257 8.02 -16.14 -2.63
CA PHE A 257 8.25 -17.59 -2.61
C PHE A 257 9.09 -18.01 -1.40
N GLY A 258 10.12 -17.23 -1.06
CA GLY A 258 10.91 -17.39 0.15
C GLY A 258 10.06 -17.32 1.41
N ILE A 259 9.19 -16.30 1.54
CA ILE A 259 8.27 -16.16 2.68
C ILE A 259 7.34 -17.37 2.80
N VAL A 260 6.73 -17.81 1.71
CA VAL A 260 5.84 -18.99 1.70
C VAL A 260 6.61 -20.24 2.13
N THR A 261 7.83 -20.43 1.63
CA THR A 261 8.69 -21.55 2.04
C THR A 261 9.02 -21.49 3.54
N GLN A 262 9.29 -20.30 4.08
CA GLN A 262 9.50 -20.12 5.53
C GLN A 262 8.24 -20.40 6.35
N MET A 263 7.05 -20.05 5.84
CA MET A 263 5.77 -20.41 6.46
C MET A 263 5.61 -21.94 6.53
N PHE A 264 5.90 -22.67 5.44
CA PHE A 264 5.87 -24.13 5.46
C PHE A 264 6.92 -24.73 6.39
N ALA A 265 8.16 -24.22 6.39
CA ALA A 265 9.22 -24.65 7.30
C ALA A 265 8.83 -24.46 8.78
N SER A 266 8.05 -23.42 9.08
CA SER A 266 7.52 -23.14 10.42
C SER A 266 6.64 -24.29 10.93
N LEU A 267 5.88 -24.96 10.06
CA LEU A 267 5.04 -26.10 10.43
C LEU A 267 5.87 -27.29 10.92
N PHE A 268 6.99 -27.58 10.26
CA PHE A 268 7.90 -28.63 10.69
C PHE A 268 8.62 -28.30 12.01
N LEU A 269 8.95 -27.02 12.24
CA LEU A 269 9.59 -26.58 13.48
C LEU A 269 8.69 -26.73 14.71
N PHE A 270 7.36 -26.62 14.56
CA PHE A 270 6.43 -26.90 15.65
C PHE A 270 6.53 -28.35 16.14
N CYS A 271 6.73 -29.29 15.21
CA CYS A 271 6.76 -30.73 15.50
C CYS A 271 8.14 -31.24 15.97
N ARG A 272 9.24 -30.55 15.60
CA ARG A 272 10.61 -31.07 15.79
C ARG A 272 11.05 -31.19 17.25
N ARG A 273 10.56 -30.33 18.16
CA ARG A 273 11.02 -30.32 19.57
C ARG A 273 9.89 -30.78 20.49
N LYS A 274 9.99 -32.04 20.95
CA LYS A 274 9.18 -32.55 22.07
C LYS A 274 9.61 -31.81 23.33
N ASP A 275 8.64 -31.18 23.98
CA ASP A 275 8.90 -30.38 25.16
C ASP A 275 9.14 -31.31 26.35
N GLU A 276 10.41 -31.53 26.71
CA GLU A 276 10.73 -32.29 27.92
C GLU A 276 10.38 -31.42 29.15
N VAL A 277 9.30 -31.80 29.83
CA VAL A 277 8.66 -31.10 30.96
C VAL A 277 9.58 -30.97 32.20
N THR A 278 10.76 -31.59 32.19
CA THR A 278 11.58 -31.80 33.39
C THR A 278 12.43 -30.60 33.80
N LYS A 279 12.52 -29.52 33.01
CA LYS A 279 13.21 -28.28 33.42
C LYS A 279 12.31 -27.07 33.21
N THR A 280 11.95 -26.43 34.32
CA THR A 280 11.03 -25.29 34.36
C THR A 280 11.57 -24.05 33.64
N SER A 281 12.90 -23.87 33.52
CA SER A 281 13.46 -22.68 32.83
C SER A 281 13.51 -22.78 31.28
N PRO A 282 13.95 -23.89 30.65
CA PRO A 282 14.01 -23.96 29.19
C PRO A 282 12.62 -24.14 28.56
N TYR A 283 11.70 -24.80 29.27
CA TYR A 283 10.35 -25.09 28.80
C TYR A 283 9.56 -23.80 28.52
N GLU A 284 9.58 -22.82 29.43
CA GLU A 284 8.87 -21.55 29.22
C GLU A 284 9.42 -20.76 28.03
N HIS A 285 10.74 -20.77 27.84
CA HIS A 285 11.38 -20.10 26.70
C HIS A 285 10.94 -20.72 25.37
N VAL A 286 10.93 -22.06 25.26
CA VAL A 286 10.50 -22.75 24.04
C VAL A 286 9.01 -22.55 23.78
N ARG A 287 8.16 -22.67 24.82
CA ARG A 287 6.71 -22.41 24.69
C ARG A 287 6.43 -20.99 24.17
N ASN A 288 7.11 -19.99 24.75
CA ASN A 288 6.97 -18.60 24.31
C ASN A 288 7.53 -18.39 22.89
N SER A 289 8.60 -19.08 22.48
CA SER A 289 9.09 -19.06 21.09
C SER A 289 8.11 -19.69 20.10
N LYS A 290 7.49 -20.83 20.43
CA LYS A 290 6.45 -21.46 19.60
C LYS A 290 5.26 -20.53 19.43
N LEU A 291 4.76 -19.96 20.52
CA LEU A 291 3.65 -18.99 20.46
C LEU A 291 4.00 -17.78 19.59
N ARG A 292 5.22 -17.25 19.73
CA ARG A 292 5.72 -16.14 18.90
C ARG A 292 5.72 -16.48 17.42
N LEU A 293 6.20 -17.67 17.05
CA LEU A 293 6.18 -18.12 15.66
C LEU A 293 4.75 -18.28 15.15
N PHE A 294 3.84 -18.85 15.95
CA PHE A 294 2.44 -19.05 15.55
C PHE A 294 1.75 -17.73 15.25
N LEU A 295 1.87 -16.75 16.15
CA LEU A 295 1.27 -15.43 15.94
C LEU A 295 1.91 -14.69 14.76
N PHE A 296 3.21 -14.88 14.54
CA PHE A 296 3.88 -14.29 13.39
C PHE A 296 3.47 -14.95 12.08
N LEU A 297 3.15 -16.25 12.08
CA LEU A 297 2.63 -16.97 10.93
C LEU A 297 1.24 -16.42 10.57
N LEU A 298 0.35 -16.25 11.55
CA LEU A 298 -0.95 -15.60 11.36
C LEU A 298 -0.81 -14.17 10.85
N PHE A 299 0.04 -13.37 11.48
CA PHE A 299 0.37 -12.01 11.03
C PHE A 299 0.83 -12.03 9.56
N SER A 300 1.76 -12.90 9.22
CA SER A 300 2.35 -12.96 7.88
C SER A 300 1.32 -13.35 6.83
N ILE A 301 0.42 -14.30 7.13
CA ILE A 301 -0.70 -14.62 6.24
C ILE A 301 -1.58 -13.39 6.03
N CYS A 302 -2.05 -12.76 7.11
CA CYS A 302 -2.98 -11.64 7.01
C CYS A 302 -2.40 -10.44 6.26
N VAL A 303 -1.13 -10.08 6.49
CA VAL A 303 -0.54 -8.93 5.79
C VAL A 303 -0.15 -9.28 4.35
N HIS A 304 0.37 -10.48 4.08
CA HIS A 304 0.78 -10.86 2.71
C HIS A 304 -0.40 -11.29 1.82
N VAL A 305 -1.60 -11.49 2.34
CA VAL A 305 -2.80 -11.53 1.47
C VAL A 305 -2.96 -10.20 0.71
N LEU A 306 -2.56 -9.06 1.30
CA LEU A 306 -2.58 -7.76 0.61
C LEU A 306 -1.45 -7.59 -0.41
N THR A 307 -0.44 -8.46 -0.45
CA THR A 307 0.58 -8.46 -1.50
C THR A 307 0.16 -9.30 -2.71
N ALA A 308 -0.88 -10.13 -2.58
CA ALA A 308 -1.32 -11.04 -3.63
C ALA A 308 -1.63 -10.34 -4.98
N PRO A 309 -2.32 -9.19 -5.05
CA PRO A 309 -2.60 -8.56 -6.34
C PRO A 309 -1.33 -8.20 -7.11
N TYR A 310 -0.32 -7.66 -6.43
CA TYR A 310 0.98 -7.36 -7.06
C TYR A 310 1.68 -8.62 -7.57
N LEU A 311 1.65 -9.70 -6.79
CA LEU A 311 2.29 -10.96 -7.16
C LEU A 311 1.59 -11.62 -8.35
N ILE A 312 0.26 -11.54 -8.42
CA ILE A 312 -0.53 -12.06 -9.54
C ILE A 312 -0.22 -11.26 -10.80
N TRP A 313 -0.28 -9.93 -10.72
CA TRP A 313 0.06 -9.04 -11.84
C TRP A 313 1.51 -9.27 -12.31
N SER A 314 2.46 -9.29 -11.38
CA SER A 314 3.88 -9.54 -11.63
C SER A 314 4.10 -10.90 -12.31
N GLY A 315 3.49 -11.97 -11.77
CA GLY A 315 3.62 -13.32 -12.31
C GLY A 315 3.02 -13.46 -13.72
N LEU A 316 1.83 -12.89 -13.95
CA LEU A 316 1.19 -12.93 -15.28
C LEU A 316 1.96 -12.12 -16.31
N THR A 317 2.44 -10.93 -15.95
CA THR A 317 3.23 -10.07 -16.85
C THR A 317 4.59 -10.68 -17.17
N ILE A 318 5.31 -11.25 -16.20
CA ILE A 318 6.54 -12.01 -16.48
C ILE A 318 6.25 -13.20 -17.41
N ALA A 319 5.21 -13.98 -17.13
CA ALA A 319 4.88 -15.15 -17.95
C ALA A 319 4.56 -14.76 -19.40
N PHE A 320 3.94 -13.60 -19.60
CA PHE A 320 3.68 -13.05 -20.93
C PHE A 320 4.95 -12.56 -21.62
N ASP A 321 5.79 -11.79 -20.93
CA ASP A 321 7.05 -11.30 -21.47
C ASP A 321 7.96 -12.46 -21.88
N VAL A 322 8.06 -13.49 -21.04
CA VAL A 322 8.81 -14.73 -21.34
C VAL A 322 8.16 -15.53 -22.46
N GLY A 323 6.83 -15.64 -22.47
CA GLY A 323 6.09 -16.31 -23.53
C GLY A 323 6.36 -15.67 -24.89
N GLN A 324 6.26 -14.34 -24.97
CA GLN A 324 6.58 -13.58 -26.19
C GLN A 324 8.05 -13.75 -26.61
N LEU A 325 8.99 -13.66 -25.67
CA LEU A 325 10.42 -13.83 -25.96
C LEU A 325 10.74 -15.22 -26.52
N LEU A 326 10.07 -16.26 -26.03
CA LEU A 326 10.24 -17.64 -26.47
C LEU A 326 9.36 -18.02 -27.68
N GLY A 327 8.52 -17.10 -28.17
CA GLY A 327 7.57 -17.36 -29.26
C GLY A 327 6.37 -18.23 -28.88
N PHE A 328 6.11 -18.39 -27.58
CA PHE A 328 4.95 -19.11 -27.07
C PHE A 328 3.74 -18.18 -26.93
N ASN A 329 2.68 -18.46 -27.70
CA ASN A 329 1.39 -17.76 -27.58
C ASN A 329 0.51 -18.41 -26.50
N TRP A 330 0.91 -18.26 -25.23
CA TRP A 330 0.09 -18.72 -24.11
C TRP A 330 -1.15 -17.85 -23.93
N TYR A 331 -2.32 -18.49 -23.77
CA TYR A 331 -3.52 -17.78 -23.35
C TYR A 331 -3.41 -17.46 -21.85
N LEU A 332 -2.98 -16.24 -21.54
CA LEU A 332 -2.89 -15.73 -20.18
C LEU A 332 -4.05 -14.76 -19.92
N PRO A 333 -4.67 -14.78 -18.73
CA PRO A 333 -5.79 -13.91 -18.39
C PRO A 333 -5.31 -12.46 -18.12
N MET A 334 -4.90 -11.75 -19.18
CA MET A 334 -4.38 -10.36 -19.08
C MET A 334 -5.41 -9.37 -18.54
N HIS A 335 -6.69 -9.59 -18.80
CA HIS A 335 -7.77 -8.80 -18.19
C HIS A 335 -7.73 -8.87 -16.65
N PHE A 336 -7.41 -10.05 -16.10
CA PHE A 336 -7.27 -10.18 -14.65
C PHE A 336 -6.05 -9.42 -14.15
N ALA A 337 -4.93 -9.44 -14.89
CA ALA A 337 -3.76 -8.64 -14.56
C ALA A 337 -4.05 -7.13 -14.54
N SER A 338 -4.87 -6.61 -15.46
CA SER A 338 -5.27 -5.19 -15.46
C SER A 338 -6.10 -4.80 -14.23
N GLU A 339 -6.86 -5.72 -13.63
CA GLU A 339 -7.60 -5.41 -12.40
C GLU A 339 -6.71 -5.53 -11.14
N MET A 340 -5.72 -6.42 -11.17
CA MET A 340 -4.86 -6.66 -10.01
C MET A 340 -3.90 -5.49 -9.71
N PHE A 341 -3.47 -4.73 -10.71
CA PHE A 341 -2.55 -3.62 -10.50
C PHE A 341 -3.18 -2.42 -9.77
N PRO A 342 -4.36 -1.89 -10.17
CA PRO A 342 -5.08 -0.89 -9.39
C PRO A 342 -5.44 -1.37 -8.00
N LEU A 343 -5.79 -2.65 -7.87
CA LEU A 343 -6.08 -3.25 -6.58
C LEU A 343 -4.85 -3.22 -5.66
N HIS A 344 -3.65 -3.49 -6.20
CA HIS A 344 -2.40 -3.33 -5.46
C HIS A 344 -2.19 -1.90 -4.98
N LEU A 345 -2.37 -0.91 -5.85
CA LEU A 345 -2.24 0.51 -5.49
C LEU A 345 -3.29 0.91 -4.44
N THR A 346 -4.52 0.45 -4.57
CA THR A 346 -5.60 0.67 -3.59
C THR A 346 -5.22 0.09 -2.22
N PHE A 347 -4.55 -1.07 -2.20
CA PHE A 347 -4.08 -1.69 -0.97
C PHE A 347 -2.94 -0.93 -0.27
N PHE A 348 -2.32 0.08 -0.90
CA PHE A 348 -1.45 1.01 -0.18
C PHE A 348 -2.22 1.80 0.89
N LEU A 349 -3.50 2.08 0.69
CA LEU A 349 -4.33 2.78 1.68
C LEU A 349 -4.70 1.90 2.88
N LEU A 350 -4.91 0.59 2.65
CA LEU A 350 -5.37 -0.35 3.67
C LEU A 350 -4.22 -0.98 4.48
N ARG A 351 -3.08 -1.20 3.84
CA ARG A 351 -1.93 -1.92 4.43
C ARG A 351 -1.40 -1.27 5.71
N PRO A 352 -1.25 0.07 5.82
CA PRO A 352 -0.92 0.74 7.07
C PRO A 352 -1.79 0.32 8.25
N PHE A 353 -3.12 0.36 8.08
CA PHE A 353 -4.07 0.03 9.15
C PHE A 353 -3.98 -1.44 9.55
N ILE A 354 -3.95 -2.34 8.57
CA ILE A 354 -3.88 -3.77 8.81
C ILE A 354 -2.56 -4.12 9.52
N PHE A 355 -1.45 -3.53 9.10
CA PHE A 355 -0.17 -3.68 9.77
C PHE A 355 -0.24 -3.20 11.22
N LEU A 356 -0.73 -1.99 11.49
CA LEU A 356 -0.79 -1.42 12.83
C LEU A 356 -1.64 -2.29 13.77
N ILE A 357 -2.82 -2.73 13.33
CA ILE A 357 -3.71 -3.59 14.11
C ILE A 357 -3.03 -4.93 14.42
N LEU A 358 -2.42 -5.58 13.42
CA LEU A 358 -1.79 -6.88 13.62
C LEU A 358 -0.49 -6.78 14.42
N ALA A 359 0.26 -5.68 14.31
CA ALA A 359 1.45 -5.41 15.10
C ALA A 359 1.16 -5.35 16.60
N LEU A 360 -0.01 -4.83 17.01
CA LEU A 360 -0.44 -4.86 18.41
C LEU A 360 -0.48 -6.29 18.96
N ILE A 361 -0.95 -7.26 18.17
CA ILE A 361 -1.08 -8.66 18.60
C ILE A 361 0.30 -9.32 18.77
N LEU A 362 1.32 -8.90 18.01
CA LEU A 362 2.67 -9.43 18.10
C LEU A 362 3.41 -8.99 19.38
N LEU A 363 3.16 -7.77 19.86
CA LEU A 363 3.87 -7.18 21.00
C LEU A 363 3.48 -7.85 22.32
N ASN A 364 4.50 -8.11 23.16
CA ASN A 364 4.42 -8.96 24.36
C ASN A 364 3.25 -8.69 25.34
N PRO A 365 2.90 -7.44 25.72
CA PRO A 365 1.81 -7.21 26.67
C PRO A 365 0.45 -7.65 26.10
N TYR A 366 0.21 -7.44 24.81
CA TYR A 366 -1.02 -7.84 24.14
C TYR A 366 -0.99 -9.29 23.70
N ARG A 367 0.15 -9.81 23.24
CA ARG A 367 0.35 -11.24 22.98
C ARG A 367 -0.13 -12.11 24.14
N ARG A 368 0.28 -11.77 25.36
CA ARG A 368 -0.11 -12.52 26.57
C ARG A 368 -1.60 -12.38 26.88
N ARG A 369 -2.19 -11.20 26.67
CA ARG A 369 -3.64 -10.98 26.88
C ARG A 369 -4.47 -11.69 25.81
N PHE A 370 -4.08 -11.61 24.55
CA PHE A 370 -4.71 -12.26 23.42
C PHE A 370 -4.79 -13.78 23.64
N VAL A 371 -3.67 -14.40 24.02
CA VAL A 371 -3.67 -15.84 24.32
C VAL A 371 -4.56 -16.19 25.49
N LYS A 372 -4.55 -15.38 26.56
CA LYS A 372 -5.45 -15.61 27.71
C LYS A 372 -6.93 -15.51 27.35
N PHE A 373 -7.27 -14.68 26.36
CA PHE A 373 -8.64 -14.46 25.94
C PHE A 373 -9.14 -15.55 24.98
N PHE A 374 -8.35 -15.87 23.94
CA PHE A 374 -8.75 -16.81 22.89
C PHE A 374 -8.41 -18.28 23.19
N PHE A 375 -7.44 -18.54 24.08
CA PHE A 375 -7.07 -19.90 24.49
C PHE A 375 -7.22 -20.06 26.00
N PRO A 376 -8.46 -20.11 26.53
CA PRO A 376 -8.71 -20.29 27.96
C PRO A 376 -8.13 -21.62 28.49
N CYS A 377 -7.90 -22.61 27.62
CA CYS A 377 -7.22 -23.86 27.96
C CYS A 377 -5.76 -23.66 28.41
N CYS A 378 -5.07 -22.59 27.97
CA CYS A 378 -3.72 -22.25 28.42
C CYS A 378 -3.67 -21.55 29.79
N ARG A 379 -4.82 -21.36 30.45
CA ARG A 379 -4.95 -20.66 31.75
C ARG A 379 -4.66 -21.57 32.95
N ARG A 380 -4.58 -22.89 32.73
CA ARG A 380 -4.28 -23.90 33.74
C ARG A 380 -3.17 -24.80 33.19
N HIS A 381 -1.97 -24.65 33.74
CA HIS A 381 -0.82 -25.57 33.84
C HIS A 381 0.49 -24.80 33.83
#